data_AF-A0A809PK58-F1
#
_entry.id   AF-A0A809PK58-F1
#
_cell.length_a   1.000
_cell.length_b   1.000
_cell.length_c   1.000
_cell.angle_alpha   90.00
_cell.angle_beta   90.00
_cell.angle_gamma   90.00
#
_symmetry.space_group_name_H-M   'P 1'
#
loop_
_entity.id
_entity.type
_entity.pdbx_description
1 polymer ?
#
loop_
_entity_poly.entity_id
_entity_poly.type
_entity_poly.pdbx_seq_one_letter_code
_entity_poly.pdbx_strand_id
1 'polypeptide(L)'
;MTWEDFLSSQGATVEDLNTTGFAPHWQSGALQTGFIAALTDLGLIRVTGEDAPSFLHNQLSNDVEHLSAAELRRAAYCTPKGRMLASFVYWKDGQDIILQLSKSIQATVQKRLQMFVLRAKAKLHDINAEYVVLGLGGQLPRRHCTNGFL
;
A
#
# COMPACT_ATOMS: atom_id res chain seq x y z
N MET A 1 10.45 -6.56 20.64
CA MET A 1 10.94 -7.52 19.64
C MET A 1 10.51 -6.98 18.30
N THR A 2 11.46 -6.53 17.51
CA THR A 2 11.21 -5.79 16.27
C THR A 2 10.99 -6.83 15.16
N TRP A 3 10.10 -6.57 14.20
CA TRP A 3 9.83 -7.49 13.09
C TRP A 3 11.09 -7.78 12.24
N GLU A 4 12.00 -6.82 12.18
CA GLU A 4 13.32 -6.96 11.56
C GLU A 4 14.16 -8.05 12.24
N ASP A 5 14.16 -8.12 13.58
CA ASP A 5 14.86 -9.16 14.35
C ASP A 5 14.31 -10.55 14.03
N PHE A 6 12.99 -10.65 13.83
CA PHE A 6 12.33 -11.88 13.43
C PHE A 6 12.75 -12.30 12.02
N LEU A 7 12.77 -11.39 11.05
CA LEU A 7 13.18 -11.70 9.68
C LEU A 7 14.66 -12.11 9.59
N SER A 8 15.54 -11.44 10.33
CA SER A 8 16.96 -11.83 10.42
C SER A 8 17.12 -13.23 11.02
N SER A 9 16.30 -13.61 12.01
CA SER A 9 16.30 -14.98 12.55
C SER A 9 15.89 -16.05 11.52
N GLN A 10 15.16 -15.66 10.47
CA GLN A 10 14.70 -16.53 9.37
C GLN A 10 15.64 -16.47 8.15
N GLY A 11 16.82 -15.85 8.28
CA GLY A 11 17.82 -15.79 7.20
C GLY A 11 17.65 -14.61 6.24
N ALA A 12 16.89 -13.58 6.62
CA ALA A 12 16.81 -12.35 5.83
C ALA A 12 18.11 -11.54 5.93
N THR A 13 18.67 -11.14 4.79
CA THR A 13 19.70 -10.09 4.73
C THR A 13 19.02 -8.73 4.78
N VAL A 14 19.37 -7.92 5.78
CA VAL A 14 18.90 -6.55 5.94
C VAL A 14 20.08 -5.63 5.70
N GLU A 15 19.96 -4.72 4.73
CA GLU A 15 20.99 -3.74 4.37
C GLU A 15 20.32 -2.35 4.29
N ASP A 16 20.89 -1.36 4.96
CA ASP A 16 20.42 0.04 4.97
C ASP A 16 18.89 0.24 5.17
N LEU A 17 18.32 -0.43 6.19
CA LEU A 17 16.88 -0.40 6.55
C LEU A 17 15.93 -1.09 5.54
N ASN A 18 16.47 -1.79 4.54
CA ASN A 18 15.70 -2.57 3.59
C ASN A 18 16.05 -4.05 3.66
N THR A 19 15.04 -4.92 3.61
CA THR A 19 15.26 -6.38 3.52
C THR A 19 15.59 -6.72 2.07
N THR A 20 16.83 -7.13 1.79
CA THR A 20 17.37 -7.34 0.44
C THR A 20 17.16 -8.76 -0.09
N GLY A 21 16.83 -9.73 0.78
CA GLY A 21 16.48 -11.10 0.36
C GLY A 21 16.65 -12.14 1.46
N PHE A 22 16.39 -13.41 1.12
CA PHE A 22 16.55 -14.58 2.02
C PHE A 22 17.60 -15.58 1.53
N ALA A 23 18.28 -15.32 0.40
CA ALA A 23 19.34 -16.19 -0.14
C ALA A 23 20.16 -15.49 -1.25
N PRO A 24 21.42 -15.91 -1.52
CA PRO A 24 22.32 -15.26 -2.48
C PRO A 24 22.00 -15.52 -3.95
N HIS A 25 21.09 -16.44 -4.28
CA HIS A 25 20.78 -16.84 -5.65
C HIS A 25 19.28 -17.04 -5.84
N TRP A 26 18.70 -16.26 -6.75
CA TRP A 26 17.31 -16.33 -7.18
C TRP A 26 17.07 -17.65 -7.91
N GLN A 27 16.75 -18.73 -7.18
CA GLN A 27 16.32 -19.96 -7.84
C GLN A 27 14.91 -19.75 -8.38
N SER A 28 14.79 -19.50 -9.69
CA SER A 28 13.52 -19.27 -10.39
C SER A 28 12.49 -20.36 -10.10
N GLY A 29 12.94 -21.60 -9.85
CA GLY A 29 12.08 -22.74 -9.49
C GLY A 29 11.42 -22.62 -8.11
N ALA A 30 12.09 -22.03 -7.12
CA ALA A 30 11.50 -21.83 -5.78
C ALA A 30 10.39 -20.77 -5.81
N LEU A 31 10.54 -19.73 -6.64
CA LEU A 31 9.51 -18.71 -6.87
C LEU A 31 8.26 -19.27 -7.57
N GLN A 32 8.37 -20.40 -8.28
CA GLN A 32 7.23 -21.04 -8.93
C GLN A 32 6.30 -21.72 -7.93
N THR A 33 6.82 -22.28 -6.84
CA THR A 33 6.02 -23.04 -5.87
C THR A 33 5.24 -22.13 -4.93
N GLY A 34 5.83 -21.01 -4.53
CA GLY A 34 5.23 -20.09 -3.59
C GLY A 34 6.29 -19.32 -2.80
N PHE A 35 6.10 -18.02 -2.60
CA PHE A 35 6.96 -17.22 -1.74
C PHE A 35 6.16 -16.11 -1.04
N ILE A 36 6.72 -15.64 0.08
CA ILE A 36 6.28 -14.45 0.81
C ILE A 36 7.45 -13.46 0.82
N ALA A 37 7.17 -12.21 0.49
CA ALA A 37 8.15 -11.12 0.53
C ALA A 37 7.60 -9.95 1.33
N ALA A 38 8.39 -9.42 2.27
CA ALA A 38 8.05 -8.15 2.90
C ALA A 38 8.25 -7.01 1.88
N LEU A 39 7.22 -6.20 1.66
CA LEU A 39 7.26 -5.08 0.73
C LEU A 39 7.50 -3.77 1.50
N THR A 40 8.69 -3.64 2.08
CA THR A 40 9.06 -2.51 2.98
C THR A 40 9.11 -1.16 2.27
N ASP A 41 9.24 -1.16 0.95
CA ASP A 41 9.25 0.05 0.11
C ASP A 41 7.84 0.61 -0.18
N LEU A 42 6.79 -0.09 0.25
CA LEU A 42 5.41 0.37 0.15
C LEU A 42 4.97 1.06 1.42
N GLY A 43 4.22 2.14 1.22
CA GLY A 43 3.65 2.97 2.26
C GLY A 43 2.13 2.99 2.19
N LEU A 44 1.48 3.23 3.32
CA LEU A 44 0.04 3.22 3.48
C LEU A 44 -0.46 4.54 4.10
N ILE A 45 -1.48 5.12 3.47
CA ILE A 45 -2.21 6.27 3.99
C ILE A 45 -3.67 5.85 4.20
N ARG A 46 -4.19 5.99 5.43
CA ARG A 46 -5.61 5.87 5.71
C ARG A 46 -6.29 7.23 5.54
N VAL A 47 -7.37 7.27 4.77
CA VAL A 47 -8.21 8.45 4.57
C VAL A 47 -9.55 8.20 5.24
N THR A 48 -9.84 8.96 6.29
CA THR A 48 -11.04 8.83 7.12
C THR A 48 -11.98 10.02 6.93
N GLY A 49 -13.26 9.83 7.24
CA GLY A 49 -14.28 10.89 7.29
C GLY A 49 -15.31 10.82 6.16
N GLU A 50 -16.47 11.46 6.39
CA GLU A 50 -17.67 11.36 5.53
C GLU A 50 -17.41 11.80 4.08
N ASP A 51 -16.51 12.77 3.88
CA ASP A 51 -16.19 13.31 2.56
C ASP A 51 -14.96 12.63 1.92
N ALA A 52 -14.41 11.57 2.52
CA ALA A 52 -13.20 10.93 2.00
C ALA A 52 -13.33 10.42 0.54
N PRO A 53 -14.43 9.76 0.12
CA PRO A 53 -14.59 9.30 -1.25
C PRO A 53 -14.65 10.46 -2.26
N SER A 54 -15.46 11.48 -1.98
CA SER A 54 -15.64 12.64 -2.87
C SER A 54 -14.40 13.51 -2.93
N PHE A 55 -13.72 13.69 -1.79
CA PHE A 55 -12.41 14.34 -1.74
C PHE A 55 -11.40 13.62 -2.64
N LEU A 56 -11.24 12.29 -2.48
CA LEU A 56 -10.28 11.53 -3.28
C LEU A 56 -10.66 11.49 -4.76
N HIS A 57 -11.94 11.41 -5.10
CA HIS A 57 -12.40 11.45 -6.49
C HIS A 57 -11.99 12.75 -7.20
N ASN A 58 -12.01 13.88 -6.49
CA ASN A 58 -11.56 15.16 -7.03
C ASN A 58 -10.03 15.28 -7.18
N GLN A 59 -9.26 14.45 -6.47
CA GLN A 59 -7.80 14.49 -6.49
C GLN A 59 -7.19 13.44 -7.42
N LEU A 60 -7.84 12.29 -7.59
CA LEU A 60 -7.31 11.12 -8.28
C LEU A 60 -7.90 10.99 -9.69
N SER A 61 -7.18 10.27 -10.57
CA SER A 61 -7.55 10.13 -11.97
C SER A 61 -8.74 9.21 -12.25
N ASN A 62 -9.38 8.63 -11.23
CA ASN A 62 -10.41 7.61 -11.40
C ASN A 62 -11.61 7.79 -10.44
N ASP A 63 -12.63 6.97 -10.65
CA ASP A 63 -13.84 6.96 -9.83
C ASP A 63 -13.61 6.24 -8.50
N VAL A 64 -13.55 7.04 -7.42
CA VAL A 64 -13.38 6.57 -6.04
C VAL A 64 -14.74 6.40 -5.35
N GLU A 65 -15.75 7.19 -5.74
CA GLU A 65 -17.07 7.20 -5.10
C GLU A 65 -17.79 5.84 -5.31
N HIS A 66 -17.66 5.26 -6.49
CA HIS A 66 -18.27 3.97 -6.84
C HIS A 66 -17.35 2.77 -6.59
N LEU A 67 -16.36 2.88 -5.70
CA LEU A 67 -15.54 1.74 -5.29
C LEU A 67 -16.36 0.78 -4.40
N SER A 68 -16.45 -0.50 -4.77
CA SER A 68 -17.11 -1.52 -3.95
C SER A 68 -16.16 -2.05 -2.86
N ALA A 69 -16.71 -2.63 -1.79
CA ALA A 69 -15.91 -3.17 -0.68
C ALA A 69 -15.09 -4.42 -1.06
N ALA A 70 -15.43 -5.08 -2.17
CA ALA A 70 -14.75 -6.28 -2.66
C ALA A 70 -13.72 -5.96 -3.77
N GLU A 71 -13.48 -4.67 -4.04
CA GLU A 71 -12.64 -4.22 -5.13
C GLU A 71 -11.42 -3.46 -4.63
N LEU A 72 -10.38 -3.55 -5.45
CA LEU A 72 -9.17 -2.76 -5.34
C LEU A 72 -8.92 -2.13 -6.71
N ARG A 73 -8.64 -0.82 -6.72
CA ARG A 73 -8.44 -0.04 -7.94
C ARG A 73 -7.07 0.63 -7.96
N ARG A 74 -6.66 1.03 -9.15
CA ARG A 74 -5.46 1.85 -9.37
C ARG A 74 -5.84 3.25 -9.79
N ALA A 75 -5.14 4.23 -9.25
CA ALA A 75 -5.29 5.64 -9.63
C ALA A 75 -3.93 6.32 -9.76
N ALA A 76 -3.92 7.45 -10.46
CA ALA A 76 -2.81 8.40 -10.46
C ALA A 76 -3.22 9.70 -9.77
N TYR A 77 -2.29 10.32 -9.04
CA TYR A 77 -2.39 11.71 -8.61
C TYR A 77 -1.54 12.55 -9.55
N CYS A 78 -2.15 13.57 -10.14
CA CYS A 78 -1.54 14.39 -11.18
C CYS A 78 -1.52 15.87 -10.76
N THR A 79 -0.58 16.60 -11.34
CA THR A 79 -0.64 18.07 -11.36
C THR A 79 -1.82 18.54 -12.23
N PRO A 80 -2.27 19.81 -12.09
CA PRO A 80 -3.27 20.39 -12.99
C PRO A 80 -2.87 20.38 -14.48
N LYS A 81 -1.56 20.30 -14.78
CA LYS A 81 -1.03 20.17 -16.15
C LYS A 81 -0.90 18.70 -16.63
N GLY A 82 -1.47 17.74 -15.89
CA GLY A 82 -1.47 16.32 -16.27
C GLY A 82 -0.18 15.54 -15.98
N ARG A 83 0.85 16.16 -15.39
CA ARG A 83 2.06 15.41 -14.97
C ARG A 83 1.73 14.53 -13.75
N MET A 84 2.00 13.23 -13.86
CA MET A 84 1.84 12.28 -12.76
C MET A 84 2.84 12.58 -11.63
N LEU A 85 2.33 12.63 -10.40
CA LEU A 85 3.09 12.81 -9.17
C LEU A 85 3.22 11.51 -8.37
N ALA A 86 2.18 10.67 -8.40
CA ALA A 86 2.15 9.38 -7.72
C ALA A 86 1.14 8.44 -8.39
N SER A 87 1.34 7.13 -8.21
CA SER A 87 0.35 6.10 -8.50
C SER A 87 0.00 5.37 -7.22
N PHE A 88 -1.27 4.96 -7.11
CA PHE A 88 -1.81 4.27 -5.95
C PHE A 88 -2.48 2.98 -6.38
N VAL A 89 -2.45 2.03 -5.44
CA VAL A 89 -3.46 1.01 -5.29
C VAL A 89 -4.33 1.42 -4.10
N TYR A 90 -5.66 1.35 -4.20
CA TYR A 90 -6.54 1.70 -3.10
C TYR A 90 -7.76 0.80 -3.00
N TRP A 91 -8.26 0.65 -1.78
CA TRP A 91 -9.41 -0.18 -1.41
C TRP A 91 -10.16 0.45 -0.23
N LYS A 92 -11.38 -0.05 0.03
CA LYS A 92 -12.16 0.34 1.22
C LYS A 92 -11.79 -0.54 2.40
N ASP A 93 -11.66 0.08 3.57
CA ASP A 93 -11.52 -0.56 4.87
C ASP A 93 -12.62 -0.01 5.79
N GLY A 94 -13.74 -0.74 5.88
CA GLY A 94 -14.96 -0.23 6.52
C GLY A 94 -15.51 1.01 5.82
N GLN A 95 -15.50 2.15 6.53
CA GLN A 95 -15.89 3.47 5.99
C GLN A 95 -14.70 4.28 5.46
N ASP A 96 -13.48 3.82 5.73
CA ASP A 96 -12.25 4.51 5.36
C ASP A 96 -11.73 3.99 4.02
N ILE A 97 -10.80 4.75 3.43
CA ILE A 97 -10.11 4.36 2.20
C ILE A 97 -8.61 4.28 2.47
N ILE A 98 -8.00 3.15 2.12
CA ILE A 98 -6.56 2.96 2.24
C ILE A 98 -5.90 3.22 0.89
N LEU A 99 -4.88 4.07 0.87
CA LEU A 99 -4.04 4.33 -0.28
C LEU A 99 -2.66 3.71 -0.08
N GLN A 100 -2.28 2.78 -0.94
CA GLN A 100 -0.95 2.21 -1.01
C GLN A 100 -0.14 2.88 -2.13
N LEU A 101 1.06 3.35 -1.80
CA LEU A 101 2.00 3.99 -2.72
C LEU A 101 3.45 3.68 -2.34
N SER A 102 4.42 4.18 -3.11
CA SER A 102 5.82 4.07 -2.72
C SER A 102 6.11 4.92 -1.46
N LYS A 103 6.71 4.30 -0.45
CA LYS A 103 7.03 4.90 0.85
C LYS A 103 7.94 6.12 0.71
N SER A 104 8.85 6.12 -0.25
CA SER A 104 9.81 7.22 -0.49
C SER A 104 9.12 8.54 -0.85
N ILE A 105 7.94 8.50 -1.48
CA ILE A 105 7.17 9.70 -1.87
C ILE A 105 5.94 9.96 -0.99
N GLN A 106 5.59 9.02 -0.09
CA GLN A 106 4.38 9.07 0.72
C GLN A 106 4.22 10.40 1.46
N ALA A 107 5.20 10.81 2.27
CA ALA A 107 5.08 12.02 3.09
C ALA A 107 4.86 13.28 2.24
N THR A 108 5.53 13.38 1.09
CA THR A 108 5.37 14.48 0.15
C THR A 108 3.99 14.51 -0.47
N VAL A 109 3.49 13.34 -0.90
CA VAL A 109 2.16 13.18 -1.50
C VAL A 109 1.06 13.46 -0.47
N GLN A 110 1.16 12.91 0.72
CA GLN A 110 0.21 13.10 1.82
C GLN A 110 0.11 14.58 2.20
N LYS A 111 1.24 15.27 2.37
CA LYS A 111 1.26 16.72 2.62
C LYS A 111 0.56 17.50 1.51
N ARG A 112 0.77 17.11 0.25
CA ARG A 112 0.09 17.75 -0.89
C ARG A 112 -1.41 17.53 -0.86
N LEU A 113 -1.87 16.30 -0.64
CA LEU A 113 -3.29 15.99 -0.52
C LEU A 113 -3.93 16.77 0.64
N GLN A 114 -3.26 16.85 1.79
CA GLN A 114 -3.73 17.59 2.96
C GLN A 114 -3.96 19.09 2.69
N MET A 115 -3.20 19.73 1.79
CA MET A 115 -3.44 21.13 1.42
C MET A 115 -4.80 21.36 0.76
N PHE A 116 -5.40 20.33 0.15
CA PHE A 116 -6.69 20.43 -0.54
C PHE A 116 -7.89 20.03 0.33
N VAL A 117 -7.67 19.67 1.60
CA VAL A 117 -8.72 19.21 2.53
C VAL A 117 -9.56 20.35 3.11
N LEU A 118 -9.26 21.63 2.79
CA LEU A 118 -9.76 22.85 3.43
C LEU A 118 -11.27 22.92 3.79
N ARG A 119 -12.14 22.16 3.12
CA ARG A 119 -13.58 22.06 3.46
C ARG A 119 -14.13 20.64 3.54
N ALA A 120 -13.36 19.63 3.18
CA ALA A 120 -13.80 18.25 3.23
C ALA A 120 -13.65 17.72 4.66
N LYS A 121 -14.65 17.01 5.15
CA LYS A 121 -14.54 16.14 6.33
C LYS A 121 -13.73 14.90 5.97
N ALA A 122 -12.45 15.09 5.67
CA ALA A 122 -11.49 14.05 5.36
C ALA A 122 -10.22 14.24 6.19
N LYS A 123 -9.59 13.16 6.65
CA LYS A 123 -8.28 13.21 7.34
C LYS A 123 -7.38 12.12 6.80
N LEU A 124 -6.12 12.48 6.55
CA LEU A 124 -5.11 11.56 6.03
C LEU A 124 -4.11 11.20 7.13
N HIS A 125 -4.02 9.92 7.43
CA HIS A 125 -3.16 9.34 8.46
C HIS A 125 -2.12 8.42 7.85
N ASP A 126 -0.87 8.55 8.29
CA ASP A 126 0.16 7.54 8.01
C ASP A 126 -0.06 6.35 8.95
N ILE A 127 -0.25 5.16 8.38
CA ILE A 127 -0.50 3.92 9.13
C ILE A 127 0.60 2.87 8.93
N ASN A 128 1.78 3.29 8.45
CA ASN A 128 2.92 2.40 8.21
C ASN A 128 3.41 1.63 9.45
N ALA A 129 3.18 2.17 10.65
CA ALA A 129 3.57 1.51 11.90
C ALA A 129 2.53 0.48 12.39
N GLU A 130 1.30 0.56 11.88
CA GLU A 130 0.19 -0.31 12.28
C GLU A 130 0.08 -1.55 11.38
N TYR A 131 0.58 -1.46 10.14
CA TYR A 131 0.42 -2.49 9.11
C TYR A 131 1.74 -2.88 8.47
N VAL A 132 1.84 -4.15 8.06
CA VAL A 132 2.93 -4.68 7.24
C VAL A 132 2.35 -5.13 5.90
N VAL A 133 3.00 -4.72 4.81
CA VAL A 133 2.61 -5.16 3.46
C VAL A 133 3.44 -6.38 3.08
N LEU A 134 2.76 -7.50 2.81
CA LEU A 134 3.38 -8.74 2.36
C LEU A 134 2.94 -9.06 0.93
N GLY A 135 3.90 -9.34 0.07
CA GLY A 135 3.68 -9.89 -1.26
C GLY A 135 3.65 -11.41 -1.20
N LEU A 136 2.60 -12.01 -1.75
CA LEU A 136 2.50 -13.45 -1.96
C LEU A 136 2.61 -13.71 -3.46
N GLY A 137 3.51 -14.60 -3.85
CA GLY A 137 3.73 -14.95 -5.26
C GLY A 137 3.99 -16.43 -5.47
N GLY A 138 4.00 -16.86 -6.73
CA GLY A 138 4.12 -18.26 -7.15
C GLY A 138 2.77 -18.94 -7.40
N GLN A 139 2.80 -20.22 -7.78
CA GLN A 139 1.63 -21.07 -8.02
C GLN A 139 1.02 -21.55 -6.69
N LEU A 140 0.63 -20.61 -5.83
CA LEU A 140 -0.09 -20.93 -4.60
C LEU A 140 -1.49 -21.45 -4.96
N PRO A 141 -1.94 -22.59 -4.40
CA PRO A 141 -3.31 -23.06 -4.59
C PRO A 141 -4.29 -22.00 -4.07
N ARG A 142 -5.26 -21.57 -4.89
CA ARG A 142 -6.24 -20.49 -4.61
C ARG A 142 -7.00 -20.59 -3.26
N ARG A 143 -6.92 -21.72 -2.55
CA ARG A 143 -7.61 -21.99 -1.28
C ARG A 143 -6.95 -21.38 -0.04
N HIS A 144 -5.72 -20.87 -0.11
CA HIS A 144 -5.00 -20.38 1.08
C HIS A 144 -5.20 -18.88 1.38
N CYS A 145 -5.71 -18.08 0.44
CA CYS A 145 -5.89 -16.63 0.65
C CYS A 145 -7.28 -16.21 1.15
N THR A 146 -8.21 -17.14 1.43
CA THR A 146 -9.60 -16.81 1.78
C THR A 146 -9.90 -16.69 3.27
N ASN A 147 -8.94 -16.94 4.15
CA ASN A 147 -9.13 -16.79 5.59
C ASN A 147 -8.11 -15.80 6.18
N GLY A 148 -8.58 -14.58 6.44
CA GLY A 148 -8.09 -13.80 7.58
C GLY A 148 -6.89 -12.89 7.38
N PHE A 149 -6.80 -12.19 6.25
CA PHE A 149 -6.03 -10.93 6.18
C PHE A 149 -6.93 -9.85 5.59
N LEU A 150 -7.71 -9.23 6.49
CA LEU A 150 -8.32 -7.92 6.33
C LEU A 150 -7.49 -6.94 7.16
#